data_AF-A0A436DKR1-F1
#
_entry.id   AF-A0A436DKR1-F1
#
_cell.length_a   1.000
_cell.length_b   1.000
_cell.length_c   1.000
_cell.angle_alpha   90.00
_cell.angle_beta   90.00
_cell.angle_gamma   90.00
#
_symmetry.space_group_name_H-M   'P 1'
#
loop_
_entity.id
_entity.type
_entity.pdbx_description
1 polymer ?
#
loop_
_entity_poly.entity_id
_entity_poly.type
_entity_poly.pdbx_seq_one_letter_code
_entity_poly.pdbx_strand_id
1 'polypeptide(L)'
;GKSAHAEILATALPPPWTYIATAQAYDDEMHERIALHRSRRGEGWTTIDALLDLAGTLAALPEDRPVLVDCLTLWLTNHMLAEHDFELECRRLTEVLSRPRGPWFVVSNEVGQGIVPDNALARRF
;
A
#
# COMPACT_ATOMS: atom_id res chain seq x y z
N GLY A 1 -4.98 13.06 -6.53
CA GLY A 1 -5.65 11.93 -5.83
C GLY A 1 -4.90 11.60 -4.56
N LYS A 2 -5.44 10.75 -3.67
CA LYS A 2 -4.85 10.44 -2.34
C LYS A 2 -3.36 10.11 -2.37
N SER A 3 -2.92 9.27 -3.32
CA SER A 3 -1.52 8.92 -3.52
C SER A 3 -0.64 10.14 -3.78
N ALA A 4 -1.04 11.04 -4.67
CA ALA A 4 -0.31 12.28 -4.94
C ALA A 4 -0.24 13.21 -3.71
N HIS A 5 -1.30 13.26 -2.91
CA HIS A 5 -1.29 14.03 -1.65
C HIS A 5 -0.33 13.40 -0.63
N ALA A 6 -0.34 12.07 -0.50
CA ALA A 6 0.56 11.35 0.38
C ALA A 6 2.03 11.49 -0.06
N GLU A 7 2.32 11.51 -1.37
CA GLU A 7 3.66 11.79 -1.92
C GLU A 7 4.13 13.22 -1.58
N ILE A 8 3.24 14.22 -1.63
CA ILE A 8 3.56 15.59 -1.19
C ILE A 8 3.93 15.61 0.30
N LEU A 9 3.17 14.91 1.14
CA LEU A 9 3.45 14.84 2.57
C LEU A 9 4.76 14.11 2.88
N ALA A 10 5.07 13.03 2.16
CA ALA A 10 6.30 12.29 2.33
C ALA A 10 7.53 13.09 1.87
N THR A 11 7.45 13.77 0.72
CA THR A 11 8.57 14.53 0.15
C THR A 11 8.79 15.89 0.81
N ALA A 12 7.87 16.35 1.66
CA ALA A 12 8.11 17.47 2.57
C ALA A 12 9.13 17.13 3.68
N LEU A 13 9.45 15.84 3.87
CA LEU A 13 10.46 15.36 4.81
C LEU A 13 11.79 15.08 4.08
N PRO A 14 12.94 15.07 4.78
CA PRO A 14 14.22 14.77 4.16
C PRO A 14 14.27 13.35 3.54
N PRO A 15 14.94 13.17 2.39
CA PRO A 15 15.20 11.85 1.81
C PRO A 15 16.19 11.03 2.68
N PRO A 16 16.28 9.71 2.51
CA PRO A 16 15.63 8.89 1.48
C PRO A 16 14.17 8.51 1.81
N TRP A 17 13.32 8.44 0.78
CA TRP A 17 11.91 8.05 0.90
C TRP A 17 11.68 6.62 0.40
N THR A 18 10.81 5.88 1.06
CA THR A 18 10.42 4.53 0.63
C THR A 18 8.98 4.52 0.16
N TYR A 19 8.73 4.02 -1.05
CA TYR A 19 7.40 3.72 -1.55
C TYR A 19 7.17 2.21 -1.50
N ILE A 20 6.13 1.77 -0.80
CA ILE A 20 5.70 0.38 -0.78
C ILE A 20 4.47 0.24 -1.67
N ALA A 21 4.68 -0.44 -2.79
CA ALA A 21 3.62 -0.78 -3.73
C ALA A 21 2.97 -2.10 -3.30
N THR A 22 1.65 -2.07 -3.13
CA THR A 22 0.86 -3.28 -2.84
C THR A 22 -0.01 -3.69 -4.03
N ALA A 23 -0.07 -2.86 -5.05
CA ALA A 23 -0.83 -3.10 -6.26
C ALA A 23 -0.21 -4.25 -7.07
N GLN A 24 -1.00 -5.30 -7.34
CA GLN A 24 -0.64 -6.35 -8.29
C GLN A 24 -1.36 -6.11 -9.60
N ALA A 25 -0.61 -6.08 -10.71
CA ALA A 25 -1.19 -5.93 -12.04
C ALA A 25 -1.76 -7.26 -12.53
N TYR A 26 -3.07 -7.30 -12.77
CA TYR A 26 -3.76 -8.45 -13.36
C TYR A 26 -4.11 -8.26 -14.84
N ASP A 27 -3.96 -7.05 -15.35
CA ASP A 27 -4.20 -6.67 -16.75
C ASP A 27 -3.15 -5.67 -17.25
N ASP A 28 -3.08 -5.48 -18.56
CA ASP A 28 -2.10 -4.61 -19.21
C ASP A 28 -2.29 -3.13 -18.86
N GLU A 29 -3.53 -2.69 -18.64
CA GLU A 29 -3.83 -1.31 -18.22
C GLU A 29 -3.18 -1.01 -16.87
N MET A 30 -3.31 -1.93 -15.91
CA MET A 30 -2.73 -1.81 -14.58
C MET A 30 -1.20 -1.89 -14.62
N HIS A 31 -0.63 -2.70 -15.51
CA HIS A 31 0.82 -2.72 -15.76
C HIS A 31 1.32 -1.36 -16.24
N GLU A 32 0.68 -0.78 -17.26
CA GLU A 32 1.05 0.53 -17.79
C GLU A 32 0.89 1.64 -16.73
N ARG A 33 -0.18 1.60 -15.95
CA ARG A 33 -0.41 2.54 -14.86
C ARG A 33 0.67 2.43 -13.78
N ILE A 34 1.06 1.22 -13.38
CA ILE A 34 2.13 1.02 -12.39
C ILE A 34 3.48 1.51 -12.96
N ALA A 35 3.79 1.18 -14.21
CA ALA A 35 5.01 1.63 -14.87
C ALA A 35 5.09 3.17 -14.94
N LEU A 36 3.99 3.83 -15.28
CA LEU A 36 3.89 5.29 -15.29
C LEU A 36 4.05 5.91 -13.89
N HIS A 37 3.50 5.28 -12.84
CA HIS A 37 3.69 5.77 -11.47
C HIS A 37 5.14 5.60 -11.00
N ARG A 38 5.78 4.47 -11.34
CA ARG A 38 7.19 4.23 -11.02
C ARG A 38 8.10 5.22 -11.76
N SER A 39 7.87 5.47 -13.05
CA SER A 39 8.71 6.36 -13.85
C SER A 39 8.60 7.84 -13.45
N ARG A 40 7.49 8.24 -12.83
CA ARG A 40 7.29 9.59 -12.27
C ARG A 40 8.03 9.82 -10.95
N ARG A 41 8.46 8.77 -10.25
CA ARG A 41 9.15 8.90 -8.97
C ARG A 41 10.58 9.36 -9.23
N GLY A 42 10.86 10.58 -8.79
CA GLY A 42 12.16 11.22 -8.96
C GLY A 42 13.25 10.63 -8.07
N GLU A 43 14.41 11.26 -8.12
CA GLU A 43 15.57 10.94 -7.30
C GLU A 43 15.22 10.96 -5.80
N GLY A 44 15.76 10.02 -5.02
CA GLY A 44 15.52 9.89 -3.58
C GLY A 44 14.44 8.88 -3.18
N TRP A 45 13.65 8.36 -4.13
CA TRP A 45 12.70 7.28 -3.89
C TRP A 45 13.33 5.89 -4.05
N THR A 46 13.03 5.01 -3.10
CA THR A 46 13.20 3.55 -3.25
C THR A 46 11.81 2.91 -3.31
N THR A 47 11.53 2.14 -4.37
CA THR A 47 10.27 1.40 -4.49
C THR A 47 10.47 -0.05 -4.08
N ILE A 48 9.57 -0.57 -3.23
CA ILE A 48 9.53 -1.97 -2.79
C ILE A 48 8.14 -2.52 -3.08
N ASP A 49 8.08 -3.70 -3.71
CA ASP A 49 6.83 -4.41 -3.90
C ASP A 49 6.55 -5.29 -2.67
N ALA A 50 5.42 -5.05 -2.01
CA ALA A 50 4.95 -5.84 -0.87
C ALA A 50 3.49 -6.26 -1.09
N LEU A 51 3.28 -7.13 -2.07
CA LEU A 51 1.95 -7.55 -2.50
C LEU A 51 1.18 -8.29 -1.41
N LEU A 52 1.89 -9.06 -0.58
CA LEU A 52 1.34 -9.87 0.51
C LEU A 52 2.04 -9.57 1.84
N ASP A 53 3.36 -9.65 1.90
CA ASP A 53 4.12 -9.43 3.15
C ASP A 53 4.42 -7.94 3.43
N LEU A 54 3.36 -7.14 3.57
CA LEU A 54 3.48 -5.73 3.92
C LEU A 54 4.03 -5.53 5.35
N ALA A 55 3.56 -6.34 6.30
CA ALA A 55 3.99 -6.25 7.70
C ALA A 55 5.49 -6.58 7.84
N GLY A 56 5.97 -7.66 7.22
CA GLY A 56 7.39 -8.01 7.20
C GLY A 56 8.23 -6.95 6.50
N THR A 57 7.75 -6.41 5.38
CA THR A 57 8.43 -5.32 4.65
C THR A 57 8.60 -4.10 5.55
N LEU A 58 7.54 -3.62 6.21
CA LEU A 58 7.60 -2.47 7.12
C LEU A 58 8.53 -2.73 8.31
N ALA A 59 8.51 -3.94 8.88
CA ALA A 59 9.36 -4.31 10.01
C ALA A 59 10.86 -4.35 9.64
N ALA A 60 11.18 -4.72 8.40
CA ALA A 60 12.56 -4.81 7.90
C ALA A 60 13.14 -3.45 7.45
N LEU A 61 12.32 -2.41 7.36
CA LEU A 61 12.82 -1.09 6.95
C LEU A 61 13.71 -0.46 8.02
N PRO A 62 14.69 0.36 7.59
CA PRO A 62 15.46 1.20 8.51
C PRO A 62 14.54 2.17 9.26
N GLU A 63 14.92 2.49 10.49
CA GLU A 63 14.24 3.50 11.30
C GLU A 63 14.43 4.90 10.71
N ASP A 64 13.56 5.83 11.15
CA ASP A 64 13.54 7.26 10.87
C ASP A 64 13.41 7.67 9.40
N ARG A 65 12.97 6.75 8.54
CA ARG A 65 12.73 7.04 7.12
C ARG A 65 11.25 7.27 6.82
N PRO A 66 10.90 8.28 6.00
CA PRO A 66 9.55 8.41 5.48
C PRO A 66 9.17 7.23 4.60
N VAL A 67 8.02 6.63 4.90
CA VAL A 67 7.47 5.49 4.17
C VAL A 67 6.07 5.83 3.68
N LEU A 68 5.82 5.61 2.40
CA LEU A 68 4.51 5.71 1.78
C LEU A 68 4.04 4.33 1.33
N VAL A 69 2.93 3.85 1.89
CA VAL A 69 2.23 2.63 1.47
C VAL A 69 1.03 2.99 0.60
N ASP A 70 0.95 2.41 -0.60
CA ASP A 70 -0.13 2.67 -1.54
C ASP A 70 -0.51 1.37 -2.28
N CYS A 71 -1.65 0.73 -1.95
CA CYS A 71 -2.60 1.07 -0.87
C CYS A 71 -3.11 -0.16 -0.11
N LEU A 72 -3.65 0.07 1.10
CA LEU A 72 -4.20 -1.02 1.93
C LEU A 72 -5.37 -1.76 1.28
N THR A 73 -6.16 -1.07 0.45
CA THR A 73 -7.29 -1.67 -0.25
C THR A 73 -6.81 -2.77 -1.19
N LEU A 74 -5.79 -2.50 -2.02
CA LEU A 74 -5.25 -3.50 -2.94
C LEU A 74 -4.48 -4.59 -2.22
N TRP A 75 -3.78 -4.27 -1.14
CA TRP A 75 -3.15 -5.27 -0.28
C TRP A 75 -4.17 -6.27 0.27
N LEU A 76 -5.29 -5.77 0.83
CA LEU A 76 -6.36 -6.62 1.33
C LEU A 76 -6.97 -7.48 0.21
N THR A 77 -7.20 -6.89 -0.97
CA THR A 77 -7.67 -7.62 -2.15
C THR A 77 -6.74 -8.77 -2.52
N ASN A 78 -5.41 -8.57 -2.50
CA ASN A 78 -4.45 -9.63 -2.80
C ASN A 78 -4.60 -10.81 -1.82
N HIS A 79 -4.75 -10.55 -0.51
CA HIS A 79 -4.97 -11.61 0.47
C HIS A 79 -6.29 -12.35 0.27
N MET A 80 -7.37 -11.61 -0.04
CA MET A 80 -8.68 -12.21 -0.29
C MET A 80 -8.68 -13.10 -1.54
N LEU A 81 -8.04 -12.65 -2.62
CA LEU A 81 -7.90 -13.42 -3.87
C LEU A 81 -6.99 -14.64 -3.71
N ALA A 82 -5.96 -14.55 -2.86
CA ALA A 82 -5.08 -15.66 -2.53
C ALA A 82 -5.69 -16.64 -1.49
N GLU A 83 -6.94 -16.40 -1.07
CA GLU A 83 -7.62 -17.18 -0.02
C GLU A 83 -6.83 -17.28 1.30
N HIS A 84 -6.01 -16.27 1.59
CA HIS A 84 -5.26 -16.19 2.84
C HIS A 84 -6.16 -15.79 4.02
N ASP A 85 -5.69 -16.09 5.23
CA ASP A 85 -6.25 -15.53 6.46
C ASP A 85 -5.89 -14.02 6.55
N PHE A 86 -6.69 -13.19 5.90
CA PHE A 86 -6.48 -11.75 5.90
C PHE A 86 -6.69 -11.12 7.28
N GLU A 87 -7.45 -11.76 8.19
CA GLU A 87 -7.63 -11.26 9.56
C GLU A 87 -6.33 -11.40 10.35
N LEU A 88 -5.62 -12.53 10.21
CA LEU A 88 -4.27 -12.70 10.74
C LEU A 88 -3.33 -11.64 10.19
N GLU A 89 -3.33 -11.41 8.88
CA GLU A 89 -2.44 -10.44 8.26
C GLU A 89 -2.76 -8.99 8.64
N CYS A 90 -4.06 -8.65 8.80
CA CYS A 90 -4.49 -7.37 9.37
C CYS A 90 -3.98 -7.17 10.81
N ARG A 91 -4.01 -8.23 11.64
CA ARG A 91 -3.45 -8.17 13.00
C ARG A 91 -1.94 -7.93 12.98
N ARG A 92 -1.20 -8.66 12.14
CA ARG A 92 0.25 -8.49 11.97
C ARG A 92 0.60 -7.07 11.51
N LEU A 93 -0.12 -6.56 10.52
CA LEU A 93 0.06 -5.20 10.03
C LEU A 93 -0.25 -4.17 11.13
N THR A 94 -1.36 -4.34 11.85
CA THR A 94 -1.74 -3.43 12.95
C THR A 94 -0.69 -3.41 14.06
N GLU A 95 -0.10 -4.57 14.41
CA GLU A 95 0.99 -4.62 15.38
C GLU A 95 2.19 -3.80 14.92
N VAL A 96 2.60 -3.93 13.66
CA VAL A 96 3.71 -3.14 13.08
C VAL A 96 3.37 -1.65 13.06
N LEU A 97 2.17 -1.28 12.58
CA LEU A 97 1.67 0.10 12.53
C LEU A 97 1.50 0.74 13.92
N SER A 98 1.31 -0.04 14.98
CA SER A 98 1.22 0.46 16.36
C SER A 98 2.56 0.94 16.92
N ARG A 99 3.67 0.60 16.26
CA ARG A 99 5.04 0.97 16.65
C ARG A 99 5.77 1.57 15.45
N PRO A 100 5.33 2.74 14.96
CA PRO A 100 5.93 3.35 13.78
C PRO A 100 7.40 3.66 14.06
N ARG A 101 8.27 3.19 13.18
CA ARG A 101 9.73 3.42 13.25
C ARG A 101 10.14 4.64 12.44
N GLY A 102 9.22 5.53 12.13
CA GLY A 102 9.40 6.68 11.26
C GLY A 102 8.06 7.26 10.78
N PRO A 103 8.07 8.34 10.00
CA PRO A 103 6.85 8.93 9.45
C PRO A 103 6.26 8.02 8.38
N TRP A 104 5.10 7.42 8.69
CA TRP A 104 4.40 6.50 7.80
C TRP A 104 3.14 7.15 7.23
N PHE A 105 3.02 7.13 5.91
CA PHE A 105 1.88 7.60 5.15
C PHE A 105 1.21 6.39 4.52
N VAL A 106 -0.04 6.11 4.89
CA VAL A 106 -0.73 4.90 4.48
C VAL A 106 -2.00 5.29 3.73
N VAL A 107 -2.08 4.91 2.46
CA VAL A 107 -3.23 5.20 1.60
C VAL A 107 -4.22 4.04 1.67
N SER A 108 -5.50 4.35 1.78
CA SER A 108 -6.62 3.43 1.60
C SER A 108 -7.71 4.08 0.75
N ASN A 109 -8.59 3.28 0.19
CA ASN A 109 -9.74 3.73 -0.58
C ASN A 109 -11.02 3.53 0.24
N GLU A 110 -11.88 4.54 0.21
CA GLU A 110 -13.27 4.42 0.66
C GLU A 110 -14.09 3.73 -0.44
N VAL A 111 -14.76 2.64 -0.08
CA VAL A 111 -15.55 1.81 -1.01
C VAL A 111 -16.97 1.54 -0.50
N GLY A 112 -17.29 1.92 0.74
CA GLY A 112 -18.55 1.59 1.42
C GLY A 112 -19.70 2.57 1.17
N GLN A 113 -19.47 3.66 0.42
CA GLN A 113 -20.49 4.67 0.11
C GLN A 113 -21.30 4.38 -1.15
N GLY A 114 -21.14 3.17 -1.71
CA GLY A 114 -21.87 2.69 -2.89
C GLY A 114 -23.11 1.86 -2.56
N ILE A 115 -23.69 1.25 -3.60
CA ILE A 115 -24.75 0.26 -3.46
C ILE A 115 -24.13 -1.08 -3.05
N VAL A 116 -24.87 -1.91 -2.31
CA VAL A 116 -24.47 -3.29 -1.97
C VAL A 116 -24.22 -4.08 -3.26
N PRO A 117 -23.02 -4.67 -3.44
CA PRO A 117 -22.70 -5.41 -4.66
C PRO A 117 -23.47 -6.73 -4.81
N ASP A 118 -23.75 -7.13 -6.05
CA ASP A 118 -24.30 -8.47 -6.36
C ASP A 118 -23.24 -9.58 -6.21
N ASN A 119 -21.95 -9.26 -6.38
CA ASN A 119 -20.84 -10.20 -6.25
C ASN A 119 -20.53 -10.48 -4.76
N ALA A 120 -20.50 -11.76 -4.38
CA ALA A 120 -20.23 -12.20 -3.00
C ALA A 120 -18.83 -11.78 -2.49
N LEU A 121 -17.80 -11.82 -3.34
CA LEU A 121 -16.46 -11.35 -2.98
C LEU A 121 -16.46 -9.85 -2.72
N ALA A 122 -17.17 -9.08 -3.55
CA ALA A 122 -17.29 -7.63 -3.39
C ALA A 122 -18.14 -7.23 -2.17
N ARG A 123 -19.07 -8.07 -1.70
CA ARG A 123 -19.77 -7.87 -0.42
C ARG A 123 -18.92 -8.25 0.80
N ARG A 124 -18.02 -9.22 0.64
CA ARG A 124 -17.11 -9.67 1.71
C ARG A 124 -15.97 -8.68 1.92
N PHE A 125 -15.54 -7.99 0.85
CA PHE A 125 -14.55 -6.91 0.89
C PHE A 125 -15.08 -5.71 1.68
#